data_AF-A0A2U2SPC4-F1
#
_entry.id   AF-A0A2U2SPC4-F1
#
_cell.length_a   1.000
_cell.length_b   1.000
_cell.length_c   1.000
_cell.angle_alpha   90.00
_cell.angle_beta   90.00
_cell.angle_gamma   90.00
#
_symmetry.space_group_name_H-M   'P 1'
#
loop_
_entity.id
_entity.type
_entity.pdbx_description
1 polymer ?
#
loop_
_entity_poly.entity_id
_entity_poly.type
_entity_poly.pdbx_seq_one_letter_code
_entity_poly.pdbx_strand_id
1 'polypeptide(L)'
;MNSSGQDFKTDLRRRAQRAILLNAVMRWESAVLVALILMTTAGLALAAWLEILAWFWVWVGLGLGVAAWATLFVSSLTDAQDNARAVAAVLRESCNPGRLRSPKLRAQMDKALEYRDLLVQAVFNARAGILRERLARAIEPVDEWVEAIYQLSSKLDAYEQDRVIQRDMESVPEALEELQNRLARERNPTVRATMEKTIADKQRQWEQLTRLRETMEKARLHMESTLAMLGTIYAQLQAVDLQATERGRDEELRAEISEQVHQLQELSSAMDEVYRTRTAARR
;
A
#
# COMPACT_ATOMS: atom_id res chain seq x y z
N MET A 1 24.33 -5.89 -19.91
CA MET A 1 23.17 -5.11 -20.38
C MET A 1 22.05 -5.24 -19.36
N ASN A 2 21.70 -4.16 -18.66
CA ASN A 2 20.82 -4.18 -17.49
C ASN A 2 19.88 -2.95 -17.47
N SER A 3 19.18 -2.69 -18.58
CA SER A 3 18.35 -1.49 -18.76
C SER A 3 16.84 -1.75 -18.87
N SER A 4 16.39 -3.00 -18.97
CA SER A 4 14.95 -3.30 -19.19
C SER A 4 14.12 -3.42 -17.91
N GLY A 5 14.75 -3.57 -16.73
CA GLY A 5 14.04 -3.74 -15.45
C GLY A 5 13.68 -2.45 -14.73
N GLN A 6 14.35 -1.33 -15.04
CA GLN A 6 14.04 -0.03 -14.46
C GLN A 6 12.96 0.73 -15.24
N ASP A 7 12.91 0.56 -16.57
CA ASP A 7 11.88 1.18 -17.42
C ASP A 7 10.46 0.64 -17.13
N PHE A 8 10.33 -0.62 -16.69
CA PHE A 8 9.03 -1.19 -16.32
C PHE A 8 8.49 -0.65 -14.99
N LYS A 9 9.38 -0.37 -14.01
CA LYS A 9 9.01 0.20 -12.71
C LYS A 9 8.63 1.68 -12.82
N THR A 10 9.26 2.43 -13.72
CA THR A 10 8.88 3.82 -14.02
C THR A 10 7.60 3.90 -14.84
N ASP A 11 7.39 2.99 -15.81
CA ASP A 11 6.18 3.00 -16.66
C ASP A 11 4.90 2.53 -15.92
N LEU A 12 5.01 1.60 -14.95
CA LEU A 12 3.87 1.22 -14.09
C LEU A 12 3.49 2.34 -13.10
N ARG A 13 4.48 3.00 -12.48
CA ARG A 13 4.26 4.12 -11.55
C ARG A 13 3.67 5.35 -12.27
N ARG A 14 4.07 5.57 -13.53
CA ARG A 14 3.56 6.64 -14.40
C ARG A 14 2.15 6.36 -14.97
N ARG A 15 1.78 5.09 -15.18
CA ARG A 15 0.41 4.68 -15.57
C ARG A 15 -0.57 4.66 -14.40
N ALA A 16 -0.12 4.31 -13.19
CA ALA A 16 -0.91 4.42 -11.96
C ALA A 16 -1.17 5.90 -11.59
N GLN A 17 -0.18 6.78 -11.77
CA GLN A 17 -0.35 8.23 -11.59
C GLN A 17 -1.27 8.88 -12.63
N ARG A 18 -1.34 8.34 -13.86
CA ARG A 18 -2.28 8.82 -14.90
C ARG A 18 -3.73 8.41 -14.65
N ALA A 19 -3.98 7.29 -13.97
CA ALA A 19 -5.35 6.86 -13.64
C ALA A 19 -5.97 7.67 -12.48
N ILE A 20 -5.14 8.17 -11.55
CA ILE A 20 -5.59 9.00 -10.43
C ILE A 20 -5.89 10.46 -10.87
N LEU A 21 -5.27 10.94 -11.95
CA LEU A 21 -5.57 12.27 -12.51
C LEU A 21 -6.83 12.30 -13.40
N LEU A 22 -7.36 11.15 -13.83
CA LEU A 22 -8.48 11.10 -14.78
C LEU A 22 -9.86 10.90 -14.14
N ASN A 23 -9.96 10.77 -12.81
CA ASN A 23 -11.26 10.84 -12.12
C ASN A 23 -11.53 12.20 -11.44
N ALA A 24 -10.64 13.18 -11.61
CA ALA A 24 -10.85 14.57 -11.16
C ALA A 24 -11.66 15.43 -12.15
N VAL A 25 -12.13 14.87 -13.28
CA VAL A 25 -12.81 15.63 -14.35
C VAL A 25 -14.34 15.55 -14.28
N MET A 26 -14.91 14.67 -13.47
CA MET A 26 -16.38 14.50 -13.42
C MET A 26 -17.00 14.87 -12.06
N ARG A 27 -16.63 16.05 -11.55
CA ARG A 27 -17.40 16.74 -10.50
C ARG A 27 -18.00 18.02 -11.08
N TRP A 28 -19.30 18.17 -10.92
CA TRP A 28 -20.20 19.30 -11.24
C TRP A 28 -19.67 20.71 -10.91
N GLU A 29 -18.61 20.81 -10.11
CA GLU A 29 -17.95 22.05 -9.70
C GLU A 29 -17.28 22.80 -10.87
N SER A 30 -16.88 22.10 -11.95
CA SER A 30 -16.38 22.74 -13.17
C SER A 30 -17.48 23.46 -13.96
N ALA A 31 -18.74 23.04 -13.86
CA ALA A 31 -19.85 23.69 -14.54
C ALA A 31 -20.21 25.03 -13.89
N VAL A 32 -20.14 25.13 -12.55
CA VAL A 32 -20.35 26.40 -11.83
C VAL A 32 -19.21 27.38 -12.13
N LEU A 33 -17.98 26.90 -12.22
CA LEU A 33 -16.81 27.72 -12.55
C LEU A 33 -16.86 28.25 -14.00
N VAL A 34 -17.21 27.39 -14.96
CA VAL A 34 -17.35 27.78 -16.37
C VAL A 34 -18.56 28.72 -16.57
N ALA A 35 -19.66 28.51 -15.86
CA ALA A 35 -20.80 29.42 -15.87
C ALA A 35 -20.44 30.79 -15.28
N LEU A 36 -19.69 30.84 -14.17
CA LEU A 36 -19.23 32.09 -13.56
C LEU A 36 -18.26 32.83 -14.48
N ILE A 37 -17.36 32.11 -15.17
CA ILE A 37 -16.41 32.66 -16.14
C ILE A 37 -17.13 33.18 -17.40
N LEU A 38 -18.12 32.45 -17.92
CA LEU A 38 -18.92 32.89 -19.07
C LEU A 38 -19.80 34.10 -18.74
N MET A 39 -20.38 34.13 -17.53
CA MET A 39 -21.24 35.22 -17.07
C MET A 39 -20.45 36.50 -16.77
N THR A 40 -19.20 36.37 -16.30
CA THR A 40 -18.27 37.51 -16.15
C THR A 40 -17.68 37.98 -17.48
N THR A 41 -17.35 37.07 -18.41
CA THR A 41 -16.88 37.46 -19.76
C THR A 41 -17.97 38.13 -20.60
N ALA A 42 -19.23 37.70 -20.51
CA ALA A 42 -20.35 38.35 -21.20
C ALA A 42 -20.66 39.75 -20.63
N GLY A 43 -20.54 39.95 -19.31
CA GLY A 43 -20.72 41.27 -18.67
C GLY A 43 -19.61 42.27 -19.01
N LEU A 44 -18.37 41.80 -19.19
CA LEU A 44 -17.22 42.62 -19.54
C LEU A 44 -17.13 42.94 -21.04
N ALA A 45 -17.76 42.14 -21.92
CA ALA A 45 -17.85 42.45 -23.35
C ALA A 45 -18.71 43.69 -23.64
N LEU A 46 -19.66 44.04 -22.76
CA LEU A 46 -20.46 45.27 -22.87
C LEU A 46 -19.71 46.53 -22.40
N ALA A 47 -18.71 46.36 -21.53
CA ALA A 47 -17.87 47.44 -21.00
C ALA A 47 -16.60 47.69 -21.84
N ALA A 48 -16.48 47.04 -23.00
CA ALA A 48 -15.34 47.11 -23.90
C ALA A 48 -15.46 48.22 -24.97
N TRP A 49 -16.06 49.37 -24.64
CA TRP A 49 -16.06 50.55 -25.52
C TRP A 49 -15.21 51.73 -25.02
N LEU A 50 -14.47 51.61 -23.91
CA LEU A 50 -13.56 52.70 -23.47
C LEU A 50 -12.16 52.17 -23.10
N GLU A 51 -11.37 52.03 -24.15
CA GLU A 51 -9.92 52.23 -24.28
C GLU A 51 -8.95 51.72 -23.20
N ILE A 52 -8.38 50.52 -23.49
CA ILE A 52 -6.95 50.19 -23.61
C ILE A 52 -6.02 50.29 -22.36
N LEU A 53 -6.38 51.00 -21.29
CA LEU A 53 -5.53 51.08 -20.08
C LEU A 53 -5.81 49.99 -19.02
N ALA A 54 -6.91 49.25 -19.16
CA ALA A 54 -7.36 48.25 -18.19
C ALA A 54 -6.66 46.87 -18.30
N TRP A 55 -6.00 46.55 -19.42
CA TRP A 55 -5.43 45.23 -19.65
C TRP A 55 -4.36 44.86 -18.62
N PHE A 56 -3.47 45.80 -18.23
CA PHE A 56 -2.42 45.54 -17.25
C PHE A 56 -2.97 45.26 -15.84
N TRP A 57 -3.99 46.01 -15.41
CA TRP A 57 -4.62 45.83 -14.10
C TRP A 57 -5.47 44.55 -14.00
N VAL A 58 -6.03 44.07 -15.11
CA VAL A 58 -6.72 42.77 -15.17
C VAL A 58 -5.75 41.62 -14.90
N TRP A 59 -4.53 41.63 -15.47
CA TRP A 59 -3.53 40.59 -15.17
C TRP A 59 -2.98 40.69 -13.74
N VAL A 60 -2.84 41.91 -13.20
CA VAL A 60 -2.43 42.11 -11.80
C VAL A 60 -3.50 41.59 -10.82
N GLY A 61 -4.79 41.89 -11.08
CA GLY A 61 -5.90 41.39 -10.26
C GLY A 61 -6.10 39.88 -10.35
N LEU A 62 -5.96 39.30 -11.56
CA LEU A 62 -6.05 37.85 -11.76
C LEU A 62 -4.85 37.13 -11.13
N GLY A 63 -3.65 37.69 -11.25
CA GLY A 63 -2.44 37.18 -10.58
C GLY A 63 -2.55 37.23 -9.06
N LEU A 64 -3.10 38.32 -8.50
CA LEU A 64 -3.29 38.47 -7.06
C LEU A 64 -4.40 37.55 -6.52
N GLY A 65 -5.47 37.34 -7.30
CA GLY A 65 -6.51 36.35 -6.99
C GLY A 65 -5.98 34.92 -7.01
N VAL A 66 -5.16 34.56 -8.00
CA VAL A 66 -4.49 33.24 -8.06
C VAL A 66 -3.48 33.08 -6.94
N ALA A 67 -2.74 34.14 -6.56
CA ALA A 67 -1.79 34.09 -5.46
C ALA A 67 -2.47 33.96 -4.09
N ALA A 68 -3.59 34.67 -3.88
CA ALA A 68 -4.42 34.55 -2.68
C ALA A 68 -5.10 33.16 -2.59
N TRP A 69 -5.51 32.61 -3.74
CA TRP A 69 -6.05 31.26 -3.82
C TRP A 69 -4.97 30.20 -3.58
N ALA A 70 -3.77 30.36 -4.14
CA ALA A 70 -2.64 29.44 -3.92
C ALA A 70 -2.15 29.46 -2.46
N THR A 71 -2.15 30.61 -1.80
CA THR A 71 -1.82 30.70 -0.37
C THR A 71 -2.90 30.06 0.51
N LEU A 72 -4.18 30.27 0.22
CA LEU A 72 -5.27 29.57 0.93
C LEU A 72 -5.28 28.05 0.66
N PHE A 73 -4.98 27.64 -0.57
CA PHE A 73 -4.90 26.22 -0.94
C PHE A 73 -3.72 25.53 -0.24
N VAL A 74 -2.52 26.14 -0.26
CA VAL A 74 -1.35 25.66 0.49
C VAL A 74 -1.63 25.67 2.00
N SER A 75 -2.28 26.71 2.52
CA SER A 75 -2.68 26.78 3.93
C SER A 75 -3.69 25.69 4.31
N SER A 76 -4.64 25.35 3.43
CA SER A 76 -5.63 24.29 3.68
C SER A 76 -5.03 22.88 3.57
N LEU A 77 -4.00 22.70 2.73
CA LEU A 77 -3.18 21.49 2.73
C LEU A 77 -2.34 21.37 4.02
N THR A 78 -2.16 22.48 4.74
CA THR A 78 -1.50 22.52 6.05
C THR A 78 -2.50 22.38 7.21
N ASP A 79 -3.81 22.38 6.94
CA ASP A 79 -4.83 22.13 7.95
C ASP A 79 -4.96 20.62 8.18
N ALA A 80 -4.29 20.14 9.23
CA ALA A 80 -4.15 18.72 9.57
C ALA A 80 -5.50 17.98 9.69
N GLN A 81 -6.60 18.71 9.89
CA GLN A 81 -7.93 18.13 10.09
C GLN A 81 -8.60 17.65 8.78
N ASP A 82 -8.44 18.38 7.67
CA ASP A 82 -8.99 17.99 6.38
C ASP A 82 -8.11 16.96 5.67
N ASN A 83 -6.79 17.05 5.84
CA ASN A 83 -5.84 16.08 5.29
C ASN A 83 -6.04 14.69 5.91
N ALA A 84 -6.17 14.58 7.24
CA ALA A 84 -6.37 13.27 7.89
C ALA A 84 -7.68 12.57 7.48
N ARG A 85 -8.75 13.33 7.22
CA ARG A 85 -10.03 12.78 6.74
C ARG A 85 -9.96 12.35 5.28
N ALA A 86 -9.29 13.13 4.43
CA ALA A 86 -9.08 12.80 3.02
C ALA A 86 -8.21 11.53 2.88
N VAL A 87 -7.12 11.44 3.65
CA VAL A 87 -6.24 10.26 3.67
C VAL A 87 -6.99 9.03 4.21
N ALA A 88 -7.75 9.18 5.30
CA ALA A 88 -8.56 8.07 5.82
C ALA A 88 -9.60 7.57 4.81
N ALA A 89 -10.23 8.46 4.03
CA ALA A 89 -11.16 8.08 2.99
C ALA A 89 -10.48 7.28 1.87
N VAL A 90 -9.31 7.74 1.41
CA VAL A 90 -8.52 7.05 0.38
C VAL A 90 -8.03 5.70 0.88
N LEU A 91 -7.53 5.60 2.12
CA LEU A 91 -7.09 4.32 2.70
C LEU A 91 -8.24 3.34 2.89
N ARG A 92 -9.42 3.79 3.34
CA ARG A 92 -10.59 2.90 3.46
C ARG A 92 -11.07 2.38 2.10
N GLU A 93 -10.92 3.18 1.04
CA GLU A 93 -11.28 2.77 -0.32
C GLU A 93 -10.22 1.83 -0.95
N SER A 94 -8.94 2.13 -0.76
CA SER A 94 -7.83 1.35 -1.32
C SER A 94 -7.59 0.05 -0.55
N CYS A 95 -7.59 0.11 0.78
CA CYS A 95 -7.32 -0.98 1.72
C CYS A 95 -8.62 -1.58 2.30
N ASN A 96 -9.58 -1.87 1.43
CA ASN A 96 -10.88 -2.39 1.85
C ASN A 96 -10.78 -3.87 2.32
N PRO A 97 -11.00 -4.16 3.63
CA PRO A 97 -10.87 -5.50 4.18
C PRO A 97 -11.91 -6.49 3.61
N GLY A 98 -13.06 -5.99 3.13
CA GLY A 98 -14.09 -6.79 2.47
C GLY A 98 -13.64 -7.45 1.17
N ARG A 99 -12.54 -6.99 0.55
CA ARG A 99 -11.95 -7.63 -0.63
C ARG A 99 -11.19 -8.91 -0.31
N LEU A 100 -10.71 -9.05 0.94
CA LEU A 100 -10.03 -10.24 1.41
C LEU A 100 -11.07 -11.34 1.64
N ARG A 101 -10.90 -12.54 1.07
CA ARG A 101 -11.84 -13.64 1.31
C ARG A 101 -11.57 -14.36 2.62
N SER A 102 -10.29 -14.49 3.00
CA SER A 102 -9.87 -15.11 4.23
C SER A 102 -10.40 -14.33 5.46
N PRO A 103 -11.20 -14.96 6.33
CA PRO A 103 -11.79 -14.27 7.48
C PRO A 103 -10.72 -13.83 8.48
N LYS A 104 -9.63 -14.59 8.62
CA LYS A 104 -8.52 -14.24 9.52
C LYS A 104 -7.77 -13.00 9.01
N LEU A 105 -7.44 -12.94 7.71
CA LEU A 105 -6.76 -11.78 7.12
C LEU A 105 -7.66 -10.54 7.17
N ARG A 106 -8.97 -10.69 6.93
CA ARG A 106 -9.95 -9.62 7.08
C ARG A 106 -9.95 -9.05 8.50
N ALA A 107 -10.05 -9.91 9.52
CA ALA A 107 -10.05 -9.47 10.91
C ALA A 107 -8.74 -8.80 11.34
N GLN A 108 -7.59 -9.24 10.80
CA GLN A 108 -6.31 -8.59 11.04
C GLN A 108 -6.24 -7.20 10.40
N MET A 109 -6.76 -7.05 9.17
CA MET A 109 -6.84 -5.77 8.49
C MET A 109 -7.81 -4.80 9.20
N ASP A 110 -8.97 -5.29 9.66
CA ASP A 110 -9.93 -4.50 10.44
C ASP A 110 -9.28 -3.93 11.70
N LYS A 111 -8.54 -4.76 12.44
CA LYS A 111 -7.78 -4.32 13.62
C LYS A 111 -6.69 -3.29 13.28
N ALA A 112 -6.00 -3.45 12.15
CA ALA A 112 -4.98 -2.49 11.74
C ALA A 112 -5.59 -1.11 11.45
N LEU A 113 -6.74 -1.07 10.78
CA LEU A 113 -7.50 0.16 10.53
C LEU A 113 -8.00 0.78 11.84
N GLU A 114 -8.49 -0.04 12.77
CA GLU A 114 -8.91 0.40 14.10
C GLU A 114 -7.76 1.04 14.87
N TYR A 115 -6.59 0.39 14.96
CA TYR A 115 -5.43 0.95 15.65
C TYR A 115 -4.96 2.26 15.02
N ARG A 116 -4.97 2.36 13.69
CA ARG A 116 -4.66 3.61 12.98
C ARG A 116 -5.61 4.73 13.39
N ASP A 117 -6.92 4.48 13.36
CA ASP A 117 -7.92 5.47 13.72
C ASP A 117 -7.78 5.90 15.20
N LEU A 118 -7.49 4.95 16.10
CA LEU A 118 -7.21 5.21 17.51
C LEU A 118 -5.95 6.05 17.72
N LEU A 119 -4.86 5.78 17.00
CA LEU A 119 -3.61 6.54 17.05
C LEU A 119 -3.82 7.98 16.58
N VAL A 120 -4.47 8.13 15.43
CA VAL A 120 -4.81 9.45 14.86
C VAL A 120 -5.67 10.25 15.83
N GLN A 121 -6.69 9.63 16.43
CA GLN A 121 -7.56 10.28 17.41
C GLN A 121 -6.82 10.65 18.71
N ALA A 122 -5.91 9.81 19.19
CA ALA A 122 -5.09 10.11 20.36
C ALA A 122 -4.21 11.35 20.12
N VAL A 123 -3.60 11.48 18.94
CA VAL A 123 -2.84 12.68 18.57
C VAL A 123 -3.75 13.91 18.48
N PHE A 124 -4.96 13.78 17.93
CA PHE A 124 -5.89 14.91 17.86
C PHE A 124 -6.35 15.42 19.23
N ASN A 125 -6.58 14.52 20.17
CA ASN A 125 -7.01 14.86 21.52
C ASN A 125 -5.87 15.41 22.40
N ALA A 126 -4.62 15.16 22.01
CA ALA A 126 -3.47 15.68 22.73
C ALA A 126 -3.48 17.22 22.76
N ARG A 127 -2.99 17.78 23.88
CA ARG A 127 -2.96 19.22 24.11
C ARG A 127 -2.23 19.96 22.98
N ALA A 128 -2.87 21.00 22.44
CA ALA A 128 -2.30 21.81 21.38
C ALA A 128 -0.92 22.38 21.77
N GLY A 129 0.06 22.26 20.87
CA GLY A 129 1.44 22.70 21.08
C GLY A 129 2.46 21.70 20.55
N ILE A 130 3.70 21.82 21.03
CA ILE A 130 4.87 21.02 20.59
C ILE A 130 4.64 19.51 20.78
N LEU A 131 3.92 19.11 21.83
CA LEU A 131 3.59 17.70 22.08
C LEU A 131 2.72 17.13 20.95
N ARG A 132 1.64 17.81 20.55
CA ARG A 132 0.77 17.37 19.45
C ARG A 132 1.55 17.20 18.14
N GLU A 133 2.43 18.15 17.82
CA GLU A 133 3.25 18.10 16.60
C GLU A 133 4.26 16.95 16.61
N ARG A 134 4.88 16.70 17.76
CA ARG A 134 5.79 15.56 17.97
C ARG A 134 5.06 14.22 17.83
N LEU A 135 3.90 14.08 18.47
CA LEU A 135 3.08 12.87 18.36
C LEU A 135 2.58 12.66 16.93
N ALA A 136 2.15 13.72 16.24
CA ALA A 136 1.77 13.68 14.83
C ALA A 136 2.91 13.17 13.94
N ARG A 137 4.14 13.62 14.19
CA ARG A 137 5.33 13.16 13.47
C ARG A 137 5.70 11.70 13.77
N ALA A 138 5.42 11.22 14.99
CA ALA A 138 5.67 9.83 15.37
C ALA A 138 4.69 8.87 14.67
N ILE A 139 3.43 9.27 14.50
CA ILE A 139 2.41 8.44 13.84
C ILE A 139 2.33 8.63 12.32
N GLU A 140 3.10 9.56 11.75
CA GLU A 140 3.11 9.87 10.31
C GLU A 140 3.25 8.60 9.42
N PRO A 141 4.12 7.62 9.73
CA PRO A 141 4.28 6.45 8.87
C PRO A 141 3.15 5.40 9.02
N VAL A 142 2.21 5.57 9.96
CA VAL A 142 1.16 4.58 10.25
C VAL A 142 0.24 4.35 9.04
N ASP A 143 0.08 5.33 8.15
CA ASP A 143 -0.67 5.14 6.91
C ASP A 143 0.03 4.19 5.94
N GLU A 144 1.35 4.32 5.79
CA GLU A 144 2.18 3.41 4.98
C GLU A 144 2.19 2.00 5.57
N TRP A 145 2.10 1.88 6.89
CA TRP A 145 2.00 0.61 7.61
C TRP A 145 0.75 -0.15 7.24
N VAL A 146 -0.40 0.52 7.33
CA VAL A 146 -1.71 -0.05 7.00
C VAL A 146 -1.74 -0.48 5.53
N GLU A 147 -1.16 0.32 4.63
CA GLU A 147 -1.03 -0.05 3.22
C GLU A 147 -0.14 -1.29 3.03
N ALA A 148 1.02 -1.36 3.68
CA ALA A 148 1.91 -2.52 3.61
C ALA A 148 1.24 -3.80 4.14
N ILE A 149 0.52 -3.71 5.26
CA ILE A 149 -0.28 -4.82 5.82
C ILE A 149 -1.35 -5.26 4.83
N TYR A 150 -2.05 -4.34 4.17
CA TYR A 150 -3.06 -4.68 3.16
C TYR A 150 -2.45 -5.37 1.95
N GLN A 151 -1.34 -4.85 1.41
CA GLN A 151 -0.65 -5.45 0.27
C GLN A 151 -0.20 -6.88 0.62
N LEU A 152 0.39 -7.08 1.79
CA LEU A 152 0.80 -8.40 2.26
C LEU A 152 -0.40 -9.34 2.44
N SER A 153 -1.47 -8.86 3.09
CA SER A 153 -2.73 -9.60 3.28
C SER A 153 -3.34 -10.03 1.95
N SER A 154 -3.36 -9.14 0.95
CA SER A 154 -3.94 -9.46 -0.36
C SER A 154 -3.16 -10.57 -1.08
N LYS A 155 -1.84 -10.60 -0.94
CA LYS A 155 -0.97 -11.65 -1.50
C LYS A 155 -1.16 -12.98 -0.77
N LEU A 156 -1.25 -12.95 0.55
CA LEU A 156 -1.58 -14.13 1.37
C LEU A 156 -2.96 -14.69 1.02
N ASP A 157 -3.95 -13.81 0.86
CA ASP A 157 -5.32 -14.19 0.47
C ASP A 157 -5.34 -14.85 -0.92
N ALA A 158 -4.58 -14.31 -1.87
CA ALA A 158 -4.42 -14.92 -3.19
C ALA A 158 -3.75 -16.31 -3.12
N TYR A 159 -2.73 -16.48 -2.27
CA TYR A 159 -2.08 -17.77 -2.04
C TYR A 159 -3.02 -18.81 -1.39
N GLU A 160 -3.77 -18.41 -0.35
CA GLU A 160 -4.74 -19.29 0.33
C GLU A 160 -5.82 -19.78 -0.64
N GLN A 161 -6.15 -18.98 -1.67
CA GLN A 161 -7.18 -19.30 -2.66
C GLN A 161 -6.69 -20.04 -3.89
N ASP A 162 -5.38 -20.12 -4.14
CA ASP A 162 -4.86 -20.80 -5.32
C ASP A 162 -4.94 -22.32 -5.16
N ARG A 163 -6.06 -22.88 -5.64
CA ARG A 163 -6.36 -24.32 -5.59
C ARG A 163 -5.32 -25.17 -6.30
N VAL A 164 -4.61 -24.64 -7.29
CA VAL A 164 -3.55 -25.38 -7.98
C VAL A 164 -2.37 -25.56 -7.02
N ILE A 165 -1.98 -24.50 -6.30
CA ILE A 165 -0.90 -24.58 -5.32
C ILE A 165 -1.24 -25.53 -4.20
N GLN A 166 -2.46 -25.41 -3.65
CA GLN A 166 -2.89 -26.27 -2.54
C GLN A 166 -2.91 -27.74 -2.96
N ARG A 167 -3.48 -28.05 -4.14
CA ARG A 167 -3.50 -29.42 -4.66
C ARG A 167 -2.10 -29.95 -4.99
N ASP A 168 -1.23 -29.14 -5.58
CA ASP A 168 0.14 -29.57 -5.90
C ASP A 168 0.95 -29.81 -4.61
N MET A 169 0.67 -29.06 -3.54
CA MET A 169 1.28 -29.26 -2.23
C MET A 169 0.98 -30.64 -1.63
N GLU A 170 -0.25 -31.13 -1.85
CA GLU A 170 -0.70 -32.44 -1.35
C GLU A 170 -0.26 -33.57 -2.28
N SER A 171 -0.42 -33.40 -3.59
CA SER A 171 -0.24 -34.49 -4.56
C SER A 171 1.20 -34.74 -5.01
N VAL A 172 2.08 -33.73 -5.00
CA VAL A 172 3.49 -33.89 -5.41
C VAL A 172 4.27 -34.84 -4.50
N PRO A 173 4.22 -34.75 -3.15
CA PRO A 173 4.95 -35.67 -2.28
C PRO A 173 4.46 -37.12 -2.44
N GLU A 174 3.15 -37.34 -2.54
CA GLU A 174 2.58 -38.67 -2.79
C GLU A 174 3.07 -39.25 -4.13
N ALA A 175 3.06 -38.46 -5.20
CA ALA A 175 3.57 -38.88 -6.50
C ALA A 175 5.08 -39.17 -6.47
N LEU A 176 5.84 -38.44 -5.65
CA LEU A 176 7.28 -38.67 -5.47
C LEU A 176 7.52 -40.03 -4.81
N GLU A 177 6.78 -40.34 -3.75
CA GLU A 177 6.85 -41.62 -3.04
C GLU A 177 6.46 -42.79 -3.96
N GLU A 178 5.38 -42.64 -4.74
CA GLU A 178 4.95 -43.66 -5.71
C GLU A 178 6.05 -43.94 -6.75
N LEU A 179 6.64 -42.89 -7.32
CA LEU A 179 7.70 -43.02 -8.32
C LEU A 179 8.97 -43.65 -7.76
N GLN A 180 9.37 -43.28 -6.54
CA GLN A 180 10.52 -43.90 -5.86
C GLN A 180 10.29 -45.39 -5.60
N ASN A 181 9.10 -45.75 -5.13
CA ASN A 181 8.71 -47.14 -4.91
C ASN A 181 8.68 -47.96 -6.20
N ARG A 182 8.23 -47.36 -7.32
CA ARG A 182 8.23 -47.99 -8.64
C ARG A 182 9.65 -48.15 -9.20
N LEU A 183 10.50 -47.14 -9.07
CA LEU A 183 11.89 -47.19 -9.50
C LEU A 183 12.67 -48.34 -8.81
N ALA A 184 12.38 -48.61 -7.53
CA ALA A 184 13.00 -49.72 -6.80
C ALA A 184 12.68 -51.11 -7.39
N ARG A 185 11.55 -51.25 -8.09
CA ARG A 185 11.08 -52.52 -8.67
C ARG A 185 11.30 -52.60 -10.18
N GLU A 186 11.58 -51.47 -10.84
CA GLU A 186 11.76 -51.37 -12.27
C GLU A 186 13.09 -52.01 -12.72
N ARG A 187 13.03 -52.82 -13.77
CA ARG A 187 14.18 -53.59 -14.30
C ARG A 187 14.63 -53.08 -15.66
N ASN A 188 13.76 -52.37 -16.40
CA ASN A 188 14.11 -51.84 -17.71
C ASN A 188 15.00 -50.58 -17.56
N PRO A 189 16.25 -50.58 -18.07
CA PRO A 189 17.19 -49.48 -17.86
C PRO A 189 16.71 -48.14 -18.46
N THR A 190 16.02 -48.16 -19.60
CA THR A 190 15.51 -46.95 -20.24
C THR A 190 14.35 -46.32 -19.44
N VAL A 191 13.47 -47.16 -18.90
CA VAL A 191 12.36 -46.72 -18.04
C VAL A 191 12.88 -46.18 -16.71
N ARG A 192 13.88 -46.84 -16.10
CA ARG A 192 14.55 -46.35 -14.90
C ARG A 192 15.14 -44.95 -15.09
N ALA A 193 15.91 -44.74 -16.16
CA ALA A 193 16.51 -43.43 -16.44
C ALA A 193 15.43 -42.33 -16.62
N THR A 194 14.31 -42.67 -17.26
CA THR A 194 13.18 -41.74 -17.42
C THR A 194 12.49 -41.44 -16.08
N MET A 195 12.30 -42.46 -15.24
CA MET A 195 11.75 -42.30 -13.88
C MET A 195 12.67 -41.46 -12.99
N GLU A 196 13.98 -41.70 -13.01
CA GLU A 196 14.97 -40.91 -12.26
C GLU A 196 14.92 -39.43 -12.64
N LYS A 197 14.86 -39.12 -13.95
CA LYS A 197 14.66 -37.74 -14.42
C LYS A 197 13.36 -37.14 -13.91
N THR A 198 12.26 -37.89 -14.01
CA THR A 198 10.93 -37.43 -13.55
C THR A 198 10.90 -37.18 -12.04
N ILE A 199 11.55 -38.04 -11.25
CA ILE A 199 11.71 -37.86 -9.81
C ILE A 199 12.51 -36.59 -9.53
N ALA A 200 13.63 -36.37 -10.23
CA ALA A 200 14.43 -35.16 -10.06
C ALA A 200 13.65 -33.88 -10.39
N ASP A 201 12.80 -33.91 -11.43
CA ASP A 201 11.91 -32.79 -11.77
C ASP A 201 10.87 -32.52 -10.68
N LYS A 202 10.22 -33.58 -10.17
CA LYS A 202 9.25 -33.48 -9.07
C LYS A 202 9.86 -33.07 -7.74
N GLN A 203 11.09 -33.50 -7.45
CA GLN A 203 11.85 -33.09 -6.27
C GLN A 203 12.09 -31.57 -6.29
N ARG A 204 12.52 -31.03 -7.44
CA ARG A 204 12.68 -29.58 -7.63
C ARG A 204 11.35 -28.83 -7.47
N GLN A 205 10.26 -29.37 -8.02
CA GLN A 205 8.93 -28.79 -7.83
C GLN A 205 8.54 -28.78 -6.34
N TRP A 206 8.79 -29.86 -5.61
CA TRP A 206 8.49 -29.97 -4.18
C TRP A 206 9.29 -28.97 -3.34
N GLU A 207 10.58 -28.82 -3.61
CA GLU A 207 11.43 -27.83 -2.94
C GLU A 207 10.92 -26.40 -3.16
N GLN A 208 10.51 -26.07 -4.39
CA GLN A 208 9.93 -24.76 -4.71
C GLN A 208 8.61 -24.52 -3.97
N LEU A 209 7.73 -25.52 -3.93
CA LEU A 209 6.46 -25.45 -3.20
C LEU A 209 6.68 -25.28 -1.70
N THR A 210 7.66 -25.99 -1.14
CA THR A 210 8.00 -25.90 0.29
C THR A 210 8.55 -24.51 0.62
N ARG A 211 9.48 -23.99 -0.19
CA ARG A 211 9.99 -22.62 -0.02
C ARG A 211 8.87 -21.58 -0.09
N LEU A 212 7.94 -21.72 -1.02
CA LEU A 212 6.77 -20.85 -1.11
C LEU A 212 5.95 -20.89 0.18
N ARG A 213 5.64 -22.08 0.69
CA ARG A 213 4.89 -22.24 1.95
C ARG A 213 5.60 -21.58 3.12
N GLU A 214 6.91 -21.78 3.26
CA GLU A 214 7.73 -21.17 4.30
C GLU A 214 7.73 -19.64 4.21
N THR A 215 7.84 -19.07 3.01
CA THR A 215 7.78 -17.62 2.81
C THR A 215 6.40 -17.06 3.19
N MET A 216 5.32 -17.76 2.84
CA MET A 216 3.95 -17.36 3.19
C MET A 216 3.71 -17.43 4.71
N GLU A 217 4.24 -18.45 5.38
CA GLU A 217 4.13 -18.58 6.84
C GLU A 217 4.91 -17.46 7.55
N LYS A 218 6.14 -17.15 7.08
CA LYS A 218 6.91 -16.01 7.58
C LYS A 218 6.15 -14.69 7.39
N ALA A 219 5.52 -14.49 6.23
CA ALA A 219 4.66 -13.32 5.97
C ALA A 219 3.49 -13.22 6.95
N ARG A 220 2.84 -14.34 7.25
CA ARG A 220 1.75 -14.37 8.22
C ARG A 220 2.21 -13.98 9.62
N LEU A 221 3.30 -14.57 10.10
CA LEU A 221 3.86 -14.29 11.43
C LEU A 221 4.32 -12.84 11.55
N HIS A 222 4.98 -12.33 10.52
CA HIS A 222 5.48 -10.96 10.53
C HIS A 222 4.33 -9.95 10.57
N MET A 223 3.27 -10.17 9.80
CA MET A 223 2.06 -9.34 9.86
C MET A 223 1.39 -9.36 11.26
N GLU A 224 1.33 -10.51 11.91
CA GLU A 224 0.83 -10.63 13.29
C GLU A 224 1.70 -9.83 14.27
N SER A 225 3.03 -9.88 14.09
CA SER A 225 3.98 -9.08 14.87
C SER A 225 3.78 -7.57 14.64
N THR A 226 3.62 -7.12 13.40
CA THR A 226 3.37 -5.70 13.11
C THR A 226 2.06 -5.22 13.74
N LEU A 227 1.01 -6.04 13.68
CA LEU A 227 -0.27 -5.70 14.31
C LEU A 227 -0.14 -5.58 15.84
N ALA A 228 0.65 -6.45 16.48
CA ALA A 228 0.93 -6.36 17.91
C ALA A 228 1.74 -5.09 18.26
N MET A 229 2.70 -4.71 17.41
CA MET A 229 3.44 -3.46 17.57
C MET A 229 2.53 -2.24 17.45
N LEU A 230 1.62 -2.19 16.47
CA LEU A 230 0.59 -1.15 16.36
C LEU A 230 -0.21 -0.99 17.66
N GLY A 231 -0.68 -2.11 18.23
CA GLY A 231 -1.38 -2.10 19.52
C GLY A 231 -0.52 -1.61 20.68
N THR A 232 0.78 -1.93 20.67
CA THR A 232 1.75 -1.49 21.68
C THR A 232 2.01 0.01 21.58
N ILE A 233 2.20 0.53 20.36
CA ILE A 233 2.39 1.96 20.09
C ILE A 233 1.17 2.75 20.53
N TYR A 234 -0.04 2.24 20.26
CA TYR A 234 -1.27 2.85 20.75
C TYR A 234 -1.31 2.93 22.28
N ALA A 235 -1.02 1.83 22.97
CA ALA A 235 -0.98 1.81 24.42
C ALA A 235 0.08 2.77 24.99
N GLN A 236 1.26 2.85 24.37
CA GLN A 236 2.32 3.78 24.75
C GLN A 236 1.91 5.24 24.53
N LEU A 237 1.29 5.55 23.39
CA LEU A 237 0.81 6.90 23.07
C LEU A 237 -0.23 7.38 24.09
N GLN A 238 -1.14 6.49 24.48
CA GLN A 238 -2.13 6.77 25.53
C GLN A 238 -1.48 7.05 26.89
N ALA A 239 -0.34 6.42 27.19
CA ALA A 239 0.42 6.66 28.43
C ALA A 239 1.24 7.97 28.39
N VAL A 240 1.73 8.40 27.23
CA VAL A 240 2.57 9.62 27.08
C VAL A 240 1.79 10.90 27.40
N ASP A 241 0.47 10.94 27.16
CA ASP A 241 -0.39 12.08 27.57
C ASP A 241 -0.36 12.31 29.11
N LEU A 242 0.06 11.30 29.88
CA LEU A 242 0.17 11.37 31.35
C LEU A 242 1.56 11.82 31.84
N GLN A 243 2.63 11.74 31.04
CA GLN A 243 4.02 12.03 31.46
C GLN A 243 4.85 12.70 30.34
N ALA A 244 4.86 14.03 30.31
CA ALA A 244 5.35 14.85 29.18
C ALA A 244 6.89 15.04 29.05
N THR A 245 7.75 14.13 29.53
CA THR A 245 9.13 14.54 29.90
C THR A 245 10.30 13.89 29.14
N GLU A 246 10.13 12.85 28.34
CA GLU A 246 11.29 12.15 27.73
C GLU A 246 11.56 12.53 26.28
N ARG A 247 12.61 13.34 26.05
CA ARG A 247 13.14 13.63 24.72
C ARG A 247 14.00 12.46 24.23
N GLY A 248 13.54 11.72 23.23
CA GLY A 248 14.31 10.67 22.53
C GLY A 248 13.48 9.46 22.11
N ARG A 249 12.41 9.17 22.86
CA ARG A 249 11.56 8.00 22.68
C ARG A 249 10.73 8.05 21.37
N ASP A 250 10.42 9.23 20.85
CA ASP A 250 9.64 9.36 19.59
C ASP A 250 10.47 9.05 18.33
N GLU A 251 11.77 9.37 18.35
CA GLU A 251 12.66 9.10 17.21
C GLU A 251 12.97 7.60 17.14
N GLU A 252 13.18 6.96 18.30
CA GLU A 252 13.29 5.50 18.42
C GLU A 252 12.02 4.80 17.92
N LEU A 253 10.85 5.28 18.36
CA LEU A 253 9.57 4.77 17.89
C LEU A 253 9.42 4.92 16.37
N ARG A 254 9.75 6.08 15.81
CA ARG A 254 9.69 6.32 14.35
C ARG A 254 10.67 5.42 13.59
N ALA A 255 11.87 5.19 14.13
CA ALA A 255 12.87 4.31 13.53
C ALA A 255 12.42 2.85 13.55
N GLU A 256 11.93 2.37 14.69
CA GLU A 256 11.30 1.05 14.81
C GLU A 256 10.12 0.92 13.85
N ILE A 257 9.33 1.99 13.73
CA ILE A 257 8.18 2.04 12.85
C ILE A 257 8.61 1.87 11.37
N SER A 258 9.59 2.67 10.95
CA SER A 258 10.10 2.64 9.58
C SER A 258 10.73 1.28 9.22
N GLU A 259 11.43 0.66 10.17
CA GLU A 259 12.07 -0.64 9.98
C GLU A 259 11.03 -1.74 9.71
N GLN A 260 9.94 -1.79 10.46
CA GLN A 260 8.89 -2.80 10.23
C GLN A 260 8.22 -2.66 8.86
N VAL A 261 8.02 -1.44 8.35
CA VAL A 261 7.52 -1.26 6.97
C VAL A 261 8.49 -1.82 5.95
N HIS A 262 9.77 -1.52 6.11
CA HIS A 262 10.78 -2.05 5.21
C HIS A 262 10.77 -3.57 5.22
N GLN A 263 10.70 -4.19 6.40
CA GLN A 263 10.61 -5.65 6.50
C GLN A 263 9.35 -6.22 5.83
N LEU A 264 8.18 -5.58 5.99
CA LEU A 264 6.96 -5.96 5.28
C LEU A 264 7.09 -5.85 3.75
N GLN A 265 7.70 -4.76 3.27
CA GLN A 265 7.92 -4.51 1.83
C GLN A 265 8.93 -5.48 1.22
N GLU A 266 10.00 -5.79 1.94
CA GLU A 266 10.98 -6.81 1.56
C GLU A 266 10.34 -8.19 1.47
N LEU A 267 9.54 -8.56 2.47
CA LEU A 267 8.86 -9.84 2.51
C LEU A 267 7.79 -9.96 1.41
N SER A 268 7.04 -8.88 1.17
CA SER A 268 6.12 -8.74 0.05
C SER A 268 6.84 -8.90 -1.30
N SER A 269 8.05 -8.34 -1.44
CA SER A 269 8.89 -8.49 -2.63
C SER A 269 9.44 -9.91 -2.78
N ALA A 270 9.83 -10.56 -1.67
CA ALA A 270 10.27 -11.95 -1.66
C ALA A 270 9.16 -12.90 -2.09
N MET A 271 7.92 -12.66 -1.63
CA MET A 271 6.74 -13.40 -2.09
C MET A 271 6.54 -13.27 -3.60
N ASP A 272 6.68 -12.06 -4.17
CA ASP A 272 6.57 -11.86 -5.62
C ASP A 272 7.64 -12.64 -6.38
N GLU A 273 8.86 -12.68 -5.86
CA GLU A 273 9.97 -13.36 -6.52
C GLU A 273 9.77 -14.88 -6.55
N VAL A 274 9.35 -15.48 -5.43
CA VAL A 274 9.03 -16.91 -5.37
C VAL A 274 7.84 -17.24 -6.29
N TYR A 275 6.86 -16.34 -6.39
CA TYR A 275 5.71 -16.51 -7.27
C TYR A 275 6.09 -16.42 -8.76
N ARG A 276 6.91 -15.42 -9.14
CA ARG A 276 7.41 -15.25 -10.51
C ARG A 276 8.27 -16.42 -10.96
N THR A 277 9.19 -16.88 -10.11
CA THR A 277 10.07 -18.02 -10.40
C THR A 277 9.27 -19.27 -10.79
N ARG A 278 8.13 -19.51 -10.14
CA ARG A 278 7.21 -20.60 -10.49
C ARG A 278 6.53 -20.39 -11.85
N THR A 279 6.06 -19.17 -12.13
CA THR A 279 5.40 -18.88 -13.42
C THR A 279 6.37 -19.02 -14.61
N ALA A 280 7.64 -18.71 -14.39
CA ALA A 280 8.70 -18.87 -15.39
C ALA A 280 9.06 -20.36 -15.61
N ALA A 281 9.07 -21.19 -14.56
CA ALA A 281 9.30 -22.63 -14.67
C ALA A 281 8.19 -23.40 -15.41
N ARG A 282 7.06 -22.75 -15.73
CA ARG A 282 5.92 -23.33 -16.46
C ARG A 282 5.92 -22.99 -17.96
N ARG A 283 6.83 -22.12 -18.44
CA ARG A 283 7.03 -21.82 -19.86
C ARG A 283 8.24 -22.58 -20.40
#